data_AF-Q9XXV6-F1
#
_entry.id   AF-Q9XXV6-F1
#
_cell.length_a   1.000
_cell.length_b   1.000
_cell.length_c   1.000
_cell.angle_alpha   90.00
_cell.angle_beta   90.00
_cell.angle_gamma   90.00
#
_symmetry.space_group_name_H-M   'P 1'
#
loop_
_entity.id
_entity.type
_entity.pdbx_description
1 polymer ?
#
loop_
_entity_poly.entity_id
_entity_poly.type
_entity_poly.pdbx_seq_one_letter_code
_entity_poly.pdbx_strand_id
1 'polypeptide(L)'
;MNSEMEMKKAFYKTEHGGTTGKLEKVVTEYPAEECWKHEPFEVVTQCAPCKDFEIKAIKAGHCLKTGYFDRVNCSKSSTTVLRPCPSPKQSRRHEFYLFYVVNAAILIVSFLSTTQRKAQLERAVYMRLPQHF
;
A
#
# COMPACT_ATOMS: atom_id res chain seq x y z
N MET A 1 -34.16 -13.98 -4.08
CA MET A 1 -32.84 -13.72 -3.46
C MET A 1 -31.71 -14.48 -4.16
N ASN A 2 -31.79 -15.80 -4.36
CA ASN A 2 -30.75 -16.56 -5.10
C ASN A 2 -30.60 -16.15 -6.58
N SER A 3 -31.70 -15.95 -7.32
CA SER A 3 -31.66 -15.55 -8.73
C SER A 3 -31.02 -14.16 -8.95
N GLU A 4 -31.23 -13.24 -8.01
CA GLU A 4 -30.67 -11.90 -8.04
C GLU A 4 -29.15 -11.92 -7.79
N MET A 5 -28.67 -12.82 -6.91
CA MET A 5 -27.23 -13.05 -6.72
C MET A 5 -26.57 -13.65 -7.95
N GLU A 6 -27.23 -14.59 -8.64
CA GLU A 6 -26.69 -15.20 -9.86
C GLU A 6 -26.59 -14.18 -11.01
N MET A 7 -27.59 -13.31 -11.19
CA MET A 7 -27.50 -12.20 -12.14
C MET A 7 -26.37 -11.22 -11.78
N LYS A 8 -26.21 -10.89 -10.49
CA LYS A 8 -25.12 -10.00 -10.04
C LYS A 8 -23.73 -10.62 -10.21
N LYS A 9 -23.59 -11.94 -10.01
CA LYS A 9 -22.35 -12.67 -10.32
C LYS A 9 -22.05 -12.67 -11.81
N ALA A 10 -23.07 -12.89 -12.64
CA ALA A 10 -22.92 -12.83 -14.09
C ALA A 10 -22.48 -11.43 -14.53
N PHE A 11 -23.16 -10.39 -14.05
CA PHE A 11 -22.81 -8.99 -14.33
C PHE A 11 -21.39 -8.64 -13.86
N TYR A 12 -20.99 -9.06 -12.66
CA TYR A 12 -19.61 -8.87 -12.19
C TYR A 12 -18.58 -9.59 -13.07
N LYS A 13 -18.87 -10.82 -13.49
CA LYS A 13 -18.04 -11.56 -14.44
C LYS A 13 -17.99 -10.86 -15.80
N THR A 14 -19.03 -10.14 -16.20
CA THR A 14 -19.06 -9.34 -17.44
C THR A 14 -18.30 -8.03 -17.29
N GLU A 15 -18.39 -7.34 -16.15
CA GLU A 15 -17.71 -6.05 -15.91
C GLU A 15 -16.20 -6.22 -15.62
N HIS A 16 -15.81 -7.31 -14.94
CA HIS A 16 -14.42 -7.59 -14.56
C HIS A 16 -13.78 -8.72 -15.38
N GLY A 17 -14.57 -9.55 -16.05
CA GLY A 17 -14.11 -10.43 -17.13
C GLY A 17 -14.30 -9.81 -18.52
N GLY A 18 -14.81 -8.57 -18.60
CA GLY A 18 -15.06 -7.84 -19.84
C GLY A 18 -13.95 -6.85 -20.17
N THR A 19 -12.77 -7.38 -20.50
CA THR A 19 -11.96 -6.76 -21.55
C THR A 19 -11.56 -7.81 -22.57
N THR A 20 -12.51 -8.65 -23.01
CA THR A 20 -12.43 -9.25 -24.34
C THR A 20 -12.95 -8.25 -25.37
N GLY A 21 -12.30 -7.08 -25.42
CA GLY A 21 -12.20 -6.39 -26.69
C GLY A 21 -11.50 -7.36 -27.64
N LYS A 22 -12.11 -7.60 -28.79
CA LYS A 22 -11.60 -8.41 -29.89
C LYS A 22 -10.22 -7.89 -30.31
N LEU A 23 -9.17 -8.28 -29.61
CA LEU A 23 -7.78 -8.13 -30.01
C LEU A 23 -7.22 -9.53 -30.20
N GLU A 24 -6.56 -9.70 -31.33
CA GLU A 24 -5.73 -10.82 -31.71
C GLU A 24 -5.10 -11.50 -30.49
N LYS A 25 -5.60 -12.69 -30.12
CA LYS A 25 -5.00 -13.48 -29.05
C LYS A 25 -3.62 -13.91 -29.53
N VAL A 26 -2.58 -13.20 -29.10
CA VAL A 26 -1.25 -13.78 -29.03
C VAL A 26 -1.38 -14.98 -28.10
N VAL A 27 -1.23 -16.19 -28.64
CA VAL A 27 -1.30 -17.44 -27.89
C VAL A 27 -0.17 -17.43 -26.88
N THR A 28 -0.48 -17.06 -25.64
CA THR A 28 0.43 -17.13 -24.50
C THR A 28 0.21 -18.46 -23.79
N GLU A 29 1.28 -19.05 -23.28
CA GLU A 29 1.27 -20.36 -22.62
C GLU A 29 0.56 -20.33 -21.24
N TYR A 30 0.33 -19.14 -20.69
CA TYR A 30 -0.30 -18.91 -19.39
C TYR A 30 -1.70 -18.28 -19.53
N PRO A 31 -2.61 -18.51 -18.56
CA PRO A 31 -3.92 -17.87 -18.56
C PRO A 31 -3.78 -16.36 -18.41
N ALA A 32 -4.62 -15.60 -19.12
CA ALA A 32 -4.54 -14.14 -19.18
C ALA A 32 -4.58 -13.48 -17.79
N GLU A 33 -5.32 -14.07 -16.85
CA GLU A 33 -5.42 -13.63 -15.45
C GLU A 33 -4.11 -13.71 -14.63
N GLU A 34 -3.08 -14.38 -15.16
CA GLU A 34 -1.74 -14.45 -14.59
C GLU A 34 -0.67 -13.70 -15.40
N CYS A 35 -1.05 -12.86 -16.36
CA CYS A 35 -0.10 -12.12 -17.19
C CYS A 35 0.90 -11.30 -16.34
N TRP A 36 0.43 -10.69 -15.25
CA TRP A 36 1.26 -9.91 -14.33
C TRP A 36 2.41 -10.69 -13.64
N LYS A 37 2.41 -12.03 -13.71
CA LYS A 37 3.51 -12.87 -13.21
C LYS A 37 4.58 -13.16 -14.27
N HIS A 38 4.22 -13.08 -15.55
CA HIS A 38 5.03 -13.60 -16.66
C HIS A 38 5.50 -12.51 -17.63
N GLU A 39 4.89 -11.33 -17.60
CA GLU A 39 5.25 -10.19 -18.45
C GLU A 39 5.34 -8.88 -17.66
N PRO A 40 6.13 -7.91 -18.16
CA PRO A 40 6.08 -6.55 -17.64
C PRO A 40 4.65 -6.01 -17.76
N PHE A 41 4.21 -5.35 -16.70
CA PHE A 41 2.89 -4.76 -16.59
C PHE A 41 3.00 -3.33 -16.09
N GLU A 42 2.03 -2.51 -16.51
CA GLU A 42 1.86 -1.14 -16.04
C GLU A 42 0.67 -1.07 -15.07
N VAL A 43 0.81 -0.34 -13.97
CA VAL A 43 -0.27 -0.18 -12.99
C VAL A 43 -1.16 0.99 -13.43
N VAL A 44 -2.38 0.68 -13.85
CA VAL A 44 -3.38 1.68 -14.28
C VAL A 44 -4.12 2.26 -13.08
N THR A 45 -4.43 1.44 -12.08
CA THR A 45 -5.07 1.90 -10.83
C THR A 45 -4.40 1.23 -9.65
N GLN A 46 -3.87 2.05 -8.75
CA GLN A 46 -3.13 1.60 -7.59
C GLN A 46 -4.07 1.43 -6.38
N CYS A 47 -4.20 0.18 -5.94
CA CYS A 47 -4.67 -0.27 -4.63
C CYS A 47 -6.02 0.32 -4.20
N ALA A 48 -7.00 0.21 -5.08
CA ALA A 48 -8.37 0.68 -4.84
C ALA A 48 -9.12 -0.28 -3.90
N PRO A 49 -10.03 0.22 -3.05
CA PRO A 49 -10.85 -0.63 -2.19
C PRO A 49 -11.85 -1.44 -3.03
N CYS A 50 -11.98 -2.72 -2.71
CA CYS A 50 -13.05 -3.56 -3.25
C CYS A 50 -14.41 -3.11 -2.73
N LYS A 51 -15.45 -3.29 -3.53
CA LYS A 51 -16.82 -3.00 -3.08
C LYS A 51 -17.31 -4.10 -2.14
N ASP A 52 -18.16 -3.74 -1.17
CA ASP A 52 -18.71 -4.67 -0.17
C ASP A 52 -19.36 -5.92 -0.78
N PHE A 53 -20.01 -5.78 -1.93
CA PHE A 53 -20.64 -6.90 -2.63
C PHE A 53 -19.61 -7.88 -3.21
N GLU A 54 -18.46 -7.40 -3.68
CA GLU A 54 -17.39 -8.22 -4.26
C GLU A 54 -16.75 -9.10 -3.19
N ILE A 55 -16.63 -8.55 -1.98
CA ILE A 55 -16.09 -9.24 -0.82
C ILE A 55 -17.12 -10.25 -0.28
N LYS A 56 -18.36 -9.82 -0.03
CA LYS A 56 -19.35 -10.61 0.73
C LYS A 56 -20.13 -11.58 -0.14
N ALA A 57 -20.60 -11.14 -1.31
CA ALA A 57 -21.50 -11.92 -2.15
C ALA A 57 -20.74 -12.75 -3.19
N ILE A 58 -19.74 -12.15 -3.83
CA ILE A 58 -19.02 -12.78 -4.94
C ILE A 58 -17.76 -13.50 -4.47
N LYS A 59 -17.19 -13.08 -3.33
CA LYS A 59 -15.93 -13.60 -2.79
C LYS A 59 -14.85 -13.59 -3.87
N ALA A 60 -14.68 -12.45 -4.53
CA ALA A 60 -13.74 -12.31 -5.63
C ALA A 60 -12.30 -12.62 -5.17
N GLY A 61 -11.60 -13.47 -5.93
CA GLY A 61 -10.26 -13.97 -5.59
C GLY A 61 -9.24 -12.88 -5.27
N HIS A 62 -9.29 -11.73 -5.96
CA HIS A 62 -8.40 -10.60 -5.74
C HIS A 62 -8.75 -9.75 -4.50
N CYS A 63 -9.99 -9.84 -4.00
CA CYS A 63 -10.46 -9.07 -2.85
C CYS A 63 -10.42 -9.83 -1.53
N LEU A 64 -10.39 -11.17 -1.56
CA LEU A 64 -10.52 -12.01 -0.36
C LEU A 64 -9.40 -11.82 0.67
N LYS A 65 -8.18 -11.52 0.23
CA LYS A 65 -7.00 -11.52 1.11
C LYS A 65 -6.81 -10.18 1.83
N THR A 66 -7.02 -9.07 1.13
CA THR A 66 -6.72 -7.72 1.63
C THR A 66 -7.90 -6.75 1.54
N GLY A 67 -8.91 -7.05 0.72
CA GLY A 67 -9.99 -6.11 0.40
C GLY A 67 -9.59 -4.98 -0.55
N TYR A 68 -8.40 -5.03 -1.16
CA TYR A 68 -7.89 -4.04 -2.11
C TYR A 68 -7.35 -4.70 -3.37
N PHE A 69 -7.50 -4.02 -4.51
CA PHE A 69 -7.05 -4.51 -5.81
C PHE A 69 -6.28 -3.46 -6.60
N ASP A 70 -5.35 -3.92 -7.43
CA ASP A 70 -4.73 -3.13 -8.49
C ASP A 70 -5.34 -3.51 -9.84
N ARG A 71 -5.53 -2.52 -10.71
CA ARG A 71 -5.75 -2.75 -12.15
C ARG A 71 -4.42 -2.61 -12.85
N VAL A 72 -3.97 -3.67 -13.51
CA VAL A 72 -2.72 -3.67 -14.26
C VAL A 72 -2.97 -3.98 -15.72
N ASN A 73 -2.26 -3.30 -16.61
CA ASN A 73 -2.26 -3.56 -18.03
C ASN A 73 -0.97 -4.30 -18.39
N CYS A 74 -1.14 -5.49 -18.95
CA CYS A 74 -0.08 -6.40 -19.28
C CYS A 74 0.45 -6.05 -20.70
N SER A 75 1.74 -5.69 -20.81
CA SER A 75 2.27 -5.05 -22.03
C SER A 75 2.36 -5.97 -23.25
N LYS A 76 2.53 -7.29 -23.05
CA LYS A 76 2.68 -8.27 -24.13
C LYS A 76 1.33 -8.80 -24.60
N SER A 77 0.42 -9.07 -23.66
CA SER A 77 -0.93 -9.54 -23.96
C SER A 77 -1.91 -8.40 -24.29
N SER A 78 -1.55 -7.15 -23.95
CA SER A 78 -2.45 -5.97 -24.00
C SER A 78 -3.77 -6.20 -23.27
N THR A 79 -3.75 -7.00 -22.20
CA THR A 79 -4.93 -7.31 -21.39
C THR A 79 -4.88 -6.61 -20.04
N THR A 80 -6.03 -6.12 -19.59
CA THR A 80 -6.18 -5.53 -18.25
C THR A 80 -6.64 -6.60 -17.27
N VAL A 81 -5.91 -6.78 -16.18
CA VAL A 81 -6.22 -7.77 -15.14
C VAL A 81 -6.23 -7.15 -13.75
N LEU A 82 -6.98 -7.77 -12.85
CA LEU A 82 -7.09 -7.35 -11.45
C LEU A 82 -6.26 -8.28 -10.57
N ARG A 83 -5.38 -7.69 -9.76
CA ARG A 83 -4.55 -8.43 -8.79
C ARG A 83 -4.78 -7.93 -7.37
N PRO A 84 -4.61 -8.78 -6.34
CA PRO A 84 -4.64 -8.35 -4.96
C PRO A 84 -3.45 -7.42 -4.64
N CYS A 85 -3.72 -6.37 -3.85
CA CYS A 85 -2.72 -5.41 -3.38
C CYS A 85 -2.75 -5.31 -1.84
N PRO A 86 -1.59 -5.18 -1.15
CA PRO A 86 -1.55 -4.90 0.28
C PRO A 86 -2.15 -3.52 0.57
N SER A 87 -2.99 -3.41 1.61
CA SER A 87 -3.72 -2.16 1.89
C SER A 87 -2.80 -0.92 1.86
N PRO A 88 -3.24 0.22 1.29
CA PRO A 88 -2.41 1.41 1.19
C PRO A 88 -1.97 1.93 2.58
N LYS A 89 -2.77 1.67 3.62
CA LYS A 89 -2.41 1.95 5.02
C LYS A 89 -1.22 1.13 5.51
N GLN A 90 -1.08 -0.11 5.03
CA GLN A 90 0.04 -0.99 5.41
C GLN A 90 1.32 -0.62 4.67
N SER A 91 1.24 -0.27 3.38
CA SER A 91 2.42 0.15 2.61
C SER A 91 3.05 1.42 3.21
N ARG A 92 2.23 2.43 3.50
CA ARG A 92 2.70 3.71 4.07
C ARG A 92 3.18 3.63 5.53
N ARG A 93 2.90 2.51 6.22
CA ARG A 93 3.26 2.33 7.62
C ARG A 93 4.78 2.27 7.83
N HIS A 94 5.51 1.69 6.90
CA HIS A 94 6.96 1.56 7.00
C HIS A 94 7.69 2.90 6.91
N GLU A 95 7.32 3.72 5.92
CA GLU A 95 7.87 5.06 5.74
C GLU A 95 7.58 5.95 6.95
N PHE A 96 6.35 5.89 7.46
CA PHE A 96 5.96 6.61 8.66
C PHE A 96 6.78 6.19 9.89
N TYR A 97 6.96 4.88 10.10
CA TYR A 97 7.68 4.39 11.27
C TYR A 97 9.17 4.72 11.21
N LEU A 98 9.78 4.65 10.02
CA LEU A 98 11.17 5.06 9.81
C LEU A 98 11.34 6.56 10.12
N PHE A 99 10.47 7.41 9.59
CA PHE A 99 10.47 8.84 9.89
C PHE A 99 10.31 9.09 11.39
N TYR A 100 9.37 8.41 12.05
CA TYR A 100 9.12 8.52 13.48
C TYR A 100 10.36 8.18 14.32
N VAL A 101 11.00 7.03 14.05
CA VAL A 101 12.17 6.57 14.81
C VAL A 101 13.36 7.52 14.61
N VAL A 102 13.58 8.00 13.38
CA VAL A 102 14.67 8.96 13.09
C VAL A 102 14.45 10.26 13.85
N ASN A 103 13.25 10.83 13.83
CA ASN A 103 12.95 12.07 14.56
C ASN A 103 13.04 11.88 16.08
N ALA A 104 12.57 10.73 16.60
CA ALA A 104 12.70 10.40 18.02
C ALA A 104 14.18 10.32 18.44
N ALA A 105 15.04 9.70 17.62
CA ALA A 105 16.46 9.63 17.89
C ALA A 105 17.12 11.02 17.88
N ILE A 106 16.79 11.87 16.90
CA ILE A 106 17.28 13.25 16.83
C ILE A 106 16.87 14.03 18.08
N LEU A 107 15.61 13.92 18.51
CA LEU A 107 15.11 14.56 19.74
C LEU A 107 15.91 14.14 20.98
N ILE A 108 16.16 12.85 21.16
CA ILE A 108 16.95 12.32 22.29
C ILE A 108 18.37 12.90 22.25
N VAL A 109 19.03 12.87 21.09
CA VAL A 109 20.40 13.39 20.93
C VAL A 109 20.45 14.90 21.22
N SER A 110 19.51 15.67 20.67
CA SER A 110 19.41 17.11 20.91
C SER A 110 19.14 17.44 22.39
N PHE A 111 18.29 16.65 23.05
CA PHE A 111 18.00 16.81 24.48
C PHE A 111 19.23 16.54 25.35
N LEU A 112 19.96 15.46 25.09
CA LEU A 112 21.20 15.14 25.80
C LEU A 112 22.26 16.21 25.59
N SER A 113 22.48 16.62 24.33
CA SER A 113 23.43 17.69 23.98
C SER A 113 23.08 19.00 24.71
N THR A 114 21.81 19.38 24.71
CA THR A 114 21.34 20.60 25.39
C THR A 114 21.55 20.51 26.90
N THR A 115 21.24 19.37 27.51
CA THR A 115 21.41 19.15 28.96
C THR A 115 22.88 19.20 29.36
N GLN A 116 23.76 18.57 28.57
CA GLN A 116 25.21 18.65 28.79
C GLN A 116 25.71 20.08 28.67
N ARG A 117 25.31 20.81 27.63
CA ARG A 117 25.69 22.22 27.45
C ARG A 117 25.22 23.09 28.61
N LYS A 118 23.98 22.90 29.06
CA LYS A 118 23.43 23.58 30.24
C LYS A 118 24.24 23.27 31.49
N ALA A 119 24.54 22.00 31.76
CA ALA A 119 25.33 21.59 32.92
C ALA A 119 26.75 22.19 32.91
N GLN A 120 27.40 22.28 31.75
CA GLN A 120 28.70 22.96 31.63
C GLN A 120 28.59 24.46 31.92
N LEU A 121 27.54 25.11 31.40
CA LEU A 121 27.30 26.54 31.62
C LEU A 121 26.99 26.84 33.09
N GLU A 122 26.14 26.03 33.72
CA GLU A 122 25.81 26.13 35.14
C GLU A 122 27.06 25.97 36.00
N ARG A 123 27.90 24.96 35.74
CA ARG A 123 29.19 24.80 36.45
C ARG A 123 30.08 26.03 36.32
N ALA A 124 30.18 26.62 35.13
CA ALA A 124 30.97 27.82 34.90
C ALA A 124 30.41 29.04 35.66
N VAL A 125 29.09 29.15 35.76
CA VAL A 125 28.43 30.21 36.56
C VAL A 125 28.67 30.00 38.05
N TYR A 126 28.48 28.78 38.57
CA TYR A 126 28.73 28.46 39.99
C TYR A 126 30.16 28.80 40.42
N MET A 127 31.17 28.53 39.59
CA MET A 127 32.57 28.87 39.89
C MET A 127 32.84 30.39 39.93
N ARG A 128 31.99 31.20 39.29
CA ARG A 128 32.12 32.66 39.25
C ARG A 128 31.25 33.38 40.28
N LEU A 129 30.33 32.68 40.94
CA LEU A 129 29.53 33.26 42.01
C LEU A 129 30.45 33.45 43.23
N PRO A 130 30.71 34.69 43.66
CA PRO A 130 31.41 34.89 44.90
C PRO A 130 30.51 34.39 46.04
N GLN A 131 31.06 33.56 46.93
CA GLN A 131 30.41 33.21 48.19
C GLN A 131 30.38 34.48 49.06
N HIS A 132 29.43 35.36 48.81
CA HIS A 132 29.08 36.44 49.71
C HIS A 132 28.06 35.90 50.71
N PHE A 133 28.57 35.27 51.77
CA PHE A 133 27.88 35.06 53.03
C PHE A 133 28.68 35.77 54.13
#